data_AF-A0AAN5AT43-F1
#
_entry.id   AF-A0AAN5AT43-F1
#
_cell.length_a   1.000
_cell.length_b   1.000
_cell.length_c   1.000
_cell.angle_alpha   90.00
_cell.angle_beta   90.00
_cell.angle_gamma   90.00
#
_symmetry.space_group_name_H-M   'P 1'
#
loop_
_entity.id
_entity.type
_entity.pdbx_description
1 polymer ?
#
loop_
_entity_poly.entity_id
_entity_poly.type
_entity_poly.pdbx_seq_one_letter_code
_entity_poly.pdbx_strand_id
1 'polypeptide(L)'
;MAKDINVNSVEWCDLIFEGKNKDYGAYELRKHSPRRHLTAYVVIIGCVVLAMVLPAFVRFLTPVKAQEKMVTVTELSDLKMDLPEVKEENKIVAVNVPPPPTLKTTIKFTAPVIKKDEEVREEDEIKTQDEVNQAKAAISVADVKGNDEENGKDIADLEDHKLIVASEDEVFQVVEQAPEYPGGMAALMKWIGKEIKYPSIAQEMNIEGRVIVQFVIGRDGSVRDVQVLRTVDPTLDKEAVRVVKAMRKWIPGRQRGEPVSVRFTLPITFKLQQ
;
A
#
# COMPACT_ATOMS: atom_id res chain seq x y z
N MET A 1 -8.02 -49.07 59.33
CA MET A 1 -7.17 -47.99 58.78
C MET A 1 -6.30 -48.60 57.71
N ALA A 2 -6.70 -48.48 56.43
CA ALA A 2 -5.86 -48.94 55.33
C ALA A 2 -4.64 -48.01 55.27
N LYS A 3 -3.46 -48.57 55.49
CA LYS A 3 -2.19 -47.84 55.39
C LYS A 3 -2.00 -47.51 53.91
N ASP A 4 -1.83 -46.24 53.56
CA ASP A 4 -1.62 -45.84 52.16
C ASP A 4 -0.39 -46.56 51.59
N ILE A 5 -0.62 -47.54 50.72
CA ILE A 5 0.45 -48.33 50.11
C ILE A 5 1.08 -47.47 49.02
N ASN A 6 2.27 -46.94 49.29
CA ASN A 6 3.04 -46.22 48.30
C ASN A 6 3.69 -47.21 47.32
N VAL A 7 3.03 -47.43 46.19
CA VAL A 7 3.46 -48.35 45.12
C VAL A 7 4.81 -47.98 44.48
N ASN A 8 5.27 -46.75 44.66
CA ASN A 8 6.54 -46.25 44.14
C ASN A 8 7.65 -46.23 45.21
N SER A 9 7.38 -46.74 46.41
CA SER A 9 8.39 -46.86 47.47
C SER A 9 9.38 -47.99 47.18
N VAL A 10 10.62 -47.80 47.64
CA VAL A 10 11.68 -48.82 47.52
C VAL A 10 11.30 -50.06 48.33
N GLU A 11 10.70 -49.88 49.51
CA GLU A 11 10.24 -50.96 50.40
C GLU A 11 9.19 -51.85 49.72
N TRP A 12 8.24 -51.26 48.99
CA TRP A 12 7.25 -52.02 48.23
C TRP A 12 7.88 -52.78 47.05
N CYS A 13 8.86 -52.18 46.38
CA CYS A 13 9.62 -52.88 45.35
C CYS A 13 10.43 -54.04 45.93
N ASP A 14 11.05 -53.88 47.11
CA ASP A 14 11.79 -54.95 47.76
C ASP A 14 10.90 -56.12 48.18
N LEU A 15 9.68 -55.84 48.63
CA LEU A 15 8.67 -56.84 48.98
C LEU A 15 8.19 -57.65 47.76
N ILE A 16 7.94 -56.99 46.61
CA ILE A 16 7.50 -57.67 45.38
C ILE A 16 8.56 -58.60 44.80
N PHE A 17 9.84 -58.25 44.99
CA PHE A 17 10.99 -58.99 44.46
C PHE A 17 11.70 -59.84 45.54
N GLU A 18 11.07 -60.05 46.69
CA GLU A 18 11.59 -60.93 47.73
C GLU A 18 11.66 -62.39 47.22
N GLY A 19 12.82 -63.02 47.37
CA GLY A 19 13.08 -64.38 46.88
C GLY A 19 13.20 -64.54 45.36
N LYS A 20 13.18 -63.44 44.57
CA LYS A 20 13.37 -63.47 43.11
C LYS A 20 14.73 -62.90 42.71
N ASN A 21 15.15 -63.16 41.47
CA ASN A 21 16.39 -62.61 40.94
C ASN A 21 16.29 -61.07 40.80
N LYS A 22 16.98 -60.33 41.68
CA LYS A 22 17.05 -58.86 41.68
C LYS A 22 18.04 -58.31 40.65
N ASP A 23 18.87 -59.17 40.04
CA ASP A 23 19.78 -58.80 38.95
C ASP A 23 19.06 -58.72 37.60
N TYR A 24 17.81 -59.18 37.53
CA TYR A 24 16.96 -58.94 36.37
C TYR A 24 16.62 -57.45 36.33
N GLY A 25 17.04 -56.74 35.26
CA GLY A 25 17.03 -55.28 35.16
C GLY A 25 15.70 -54.57 35.48
N ALA A 26 14.58 -55.28 35.57
CA ALA A 26 13.31 -54.75 36.05
C ALA A 26 13.36 -54.20 37.50
N TYR A 27 14.13 -54.82 38.40
CA TYR A 27 14.27 -54.34 39.79
C TYR A 27 15.07 -53.03 39.83
N GLU A 28 16.19 -52.97 39.12
CA GLU A 28 17.04 -51.77 39.03
C GLU A 28 16.29 -50.59 38.39
N LEU A 29 15.52 -50.84 37.31
CA LEU A 29 14.72 -49.82 36.65
C LEU A 29 13.66 -49.21 37.58
N ARG A 30 13.03 -50.02 38.45
CA ARG A 30 12.03 -49.54 39.42
C ARG A 30 12.66 -48.80 40.58
N LYS A 31 13.82 -49.25 41.07
CA LYS A 31 14.59 -48.57 42.13
C LYS A 31 15.02 -47.16 41.75
N HIS A 32 15.37 -46.94 40.48
CA HIS A 32 15.80 -45.64 39.96
C HIS A 32 14.68 -44.77 39.37
N SER A 33 13.45 -45.31 39.26
CA SER A 33 12.27 -44.59 38.77
C SER A 33 11.96 -43.27 39.50
N PRO A 34 11.92 -43.20 40.85
CA PRO A 34 11.54 -41.96 41.52
C PRO A 34 12.52 -40.80 41.29
N ARG A 35 13.80 -41.09 41.05
CA ARG A 35 14.80 -40.06 40.70
C ARG A 35 14.54 -39.46 39.32
N ARG A 36 14.05 -40.26 38.36
CA ARG A 36 13.68 -39.78 37.02
C ARG A 36 12.43 -38.89 37.06
N HIS A 37 11.43 -39.26 37.87
CA HIS A 37 10.25 -38.40 38.06
C HIS A 37 10.59 -37.10 38.79
N LEU A 38 11.43 -37.15 39.83
CA LEU A 38 11.86 -35.96 40.56
C LEU A 38 12.64 -35.00 39.66
N THR A 39 13.59 -35.51 38.88
CA THR A 39 14.36 -34.68 37.92
C THR A 39 13.45 -34.08 36.85
N ALA A 40 12.50 -34.85 36.30
CA ALA A 40 11.51 -34.34 35.36
C ALA A 40 10.65 -33.21 35.97
N TYR A 41 10.17 -33.36 37.21
CA TYR A 41 9.41 -32.31 37.88
C TYR A 41 10.24 -31.05 38.13
N VAL A 42 11.51 -31.17 38.52
CA VAL A 42 12.41 -30.02 38.70
C VAL A 42 12.62 -29.28 37.38
N VAL A 43 12.80 -30.00 36.27
CA VAL A 43 12.94 -29.39 34.93
C VAL A 43 11.67 -28.66 34.52
N ILE A 44 10.49 -29.27 34.73
CA ILE A 44 9.20 -28.64 34.40
C ILE A 44 8.98 -27.39 35.23
N ILE A 45 9.20 -27.44 36.55
CA ILE A 45 9.07 -26.28 37.44
C ILE A 45 10.07 -25.19 37.03
N GLY A 46 11.30 -25.55 36.67
CA GLY A 46 12.30 -24.62 36.16
C GLY A 46 11.85 -23.90 34.88
N CYS A 47 11.27 -24.62 33.92
CA CYS A 47 10.70 -24.03 32.70
C CYS A 47 9.53 -23.08 32.99
N VAL A 48 8.66 -23.41 33.96
CA VAL A 48 7.55 -22.54 34.37
C VAL A 48 8.07 -21.27 35.04
N VAL A 49 9.06 -21.37 35.91
CA VAL A 49 9.70 -20.21 36.55
C VAL A 49 10.42 -19.35 35.52
N LEU A 50 11.15 -19.96 34.58
CA LEU A 50 11.78 -19.24 33.47
C LEU A 50 10.74 -18.48 32.63
N ALA A 51 9.62 -19.11 32.30
CA ALA A 51 8.53 -18.48 31.55
C ALA A 51 7.90 -17.29 32.30
N MET A 52 7.82 -17.33 33.64
CA MET A 52 7.36 -16.18 34.44
C MET A 52 8.39 -15.06 34.54
N VAL A 53 9.70 -15.38 34.59
CA VAL A 53 10.77 -14.39 34.75
C VAL A 53 11.14 -13.73 33.42
N LEU A 54 11.03 -14.43 32.30
CA LEU A 54 11.36 -13.93 30.96
C LEU A 54 10.67 -12.58 30.62
N PRO A 55 9.35 -12.39 30.83
CA PRO A 55 8.70 -11.10 30.60
C PRO A 55 9.25 -9.96 31.47
N ALA A 56 9.59 -10.24 32.73
CA ALA A 56 10.18 -9.24 33.63
C ALA A 56 11.61 -8.87 33.18
N PHE A 57 12.39 -9.86 32.71
CA PHE A 57 13.72 -9.64 32.16
C PHE A 57 13.69 -8.86 30.84
N VAL A 58 12.73 -9.14 29.95
CA VAL A 58 12.51 -8.36 28.72
C VAL A 58 12.16 -6.91 29.07
N ARG A 59 11.27 -6.68 30.05
CA ARG A 59 10.95 -5.32 30.55
C ARG A 59 12.15 -4.60 31.17
N PHE A 60 13.10 -5.33 31.76
CA PHE A 60 14.32 -4.76 32.32
C PHE A 60 15.33 -4.35 31.22
N LEU A 61 15.45 -5.15 30.15
CA LEU A 61 16.37 -4.85 29.04
C LEU A 61 15.81 -3.87 28.01
N THR A 62 14.49 -3.79 27.84
CA THR A 62 13.87 -2.79 26.96
C THR A 62 13.47 -1.57 27.78
N PRO A 63 14.07 -0.38 27.59
CA PRO A 63 13.52 0.84 28.17
C PRO A 63 12.12 1.05 27.60
N VAL A 64 11.16 1.23 28.50
CA VAL A 64 9.73 1.49 28.25
C VAL A 64 9.51 2.32 26.98
N LYS A 65 9.12 1.67 25.88
CA LYS A 65 8.28 2.35 24.89
C LYS A 65 6.94 2.54 25.58
N ALA A 66 6.65 3.79 25.90
CA ALA A 66 5.41 4.25 26.48
C ALA A 66 4.24 3.46 25.89
N GLN A 67 3.50 2.78 26.76
CA GLN A 67 2.11 2.46 26.49
C GLN A 67 1.42 3.78 26.11
N GLU A 68 0.88 3.87 24.90
CA GLU A 68 -0.36 4.60 24.72
C GLU A 68 -1.42 3.85 25.52
N LYS A 69 -1.60 4.32 26.76
CA LYS A 69 -2.59 3.84 27.70
C LYS A 69 -3.95 4.36 27.23
N MET A 70 -4.72 3.50 26.59
CA MET A 70 -6.13 3.73 26.31
C MET A 70 -6.94 3.50 27.60
N VAL A 71 -7.03 4.51 28.47
CA VAL A 71 -7.94 4.66 29.64
C VAL A 71 -7.87 6.16 29.96
N THR A 72 -8.86 7.06 29.87
CA THR A 72 -10.29 7.07 30.23
C THR A 72 -10.86 8.41 29.73
N VAL A 73 -11.94 8.43 28.95
CA VAL A 73 -13.01 9.45 29.04
C VAL A 73 -14.31 8.77 28.60
N THR A 74 -14.96 8.09 29.54
CA THR A 74 -16.42 7.99 29.52
C THR A 74 -16.91 9.10 30.44
N GLU A 75 -17.96 9.81 30.01
CA GLU A 75 -18.64 10.95 30.67
C GLU A 75 -18.21 12.36 30.23
N LEU A 76 -18.67 12.73 29.03
CA LEU A 76 -19.02 14.12 28.67
C LEU A 76 -20.04 14.06 27.52
N SER A 77 -21.16 13.39 27.77
CA SER A 77 -22.31 13.32 26.86
C SER A 77 -23.30 14.48 27.05
N ASP A 78 -23.03 15.44 27.94
CA ASP A 78 -23.95 16.54 28.28
C ASP A 78 -23.29 17.93 28.30
N LEU A 79 -22.59 18.30 27.23
CA LEU A 79 -22.41 19.72 26.92
C LEU A 79 -22.86 19.99 25.48
N LYS A 80 -24.06 20.55 25.34
CA LYS A 80 -24.43 21.36 24.17
C LYS A 80 -23.41 22.49 24.09
N MET A 81 -22.55 22.42 23.08
CA MET A 81 -21.65 23.50 22.72
C MET A 81 -21.95 23.82 21.27
N ASP A 82 -22.64 24.94 21.09
CA ASP A 82 -22.99 25.49 19.78
C ASP A 82 -21.70 25.70 18.98
N LEU A 83 -21.52 24.89 17.94
CA LEU A 83 -20.45 25.07 16.97
C LEU A 83 -20.73 26.36 16.18
N PRO A 84 -19.81 27.33 16.11
CA PRO A 84 -19.84 28.30 15.03
C PRO A 84 -19.53 27.58 13.71
N GLU A 85 -20.37 27.81 12.69
CA GLU A 85 -20.20 27.31 11.32
C GLU A 85 -18.78 27.59 10.82
N VAL A 86 -18.02 26.52 10.61
CA VAL A 86 -16.78 26.57 9.82
C VAL A 86 -17.21 26.86 8.39
N LYS A 87 -16.85 28.04 7.89
CA LYS A 87 -17.00 28.37 6.47
C LYS A 87 -16.24 27.33 5.66
N GLU A 88 -16.99 26.53 4.90
CA GLU A 88 -16.47 25.64 3.87
C GLU A 88 -15.84 26.46 2.73
N GLU A 89 -14.61 26.93 2.91
CA GLU A 89 -13.74 27.34 1.81
C GLU A 89 -13.04 26.10 1.24
N ASN A 90 -13.83 25.29 0.56
CA ASN A 90 -13.40 24.55 -0.64
C ASN A 90 -14.65 24.09 -1.38
N LYS A 91 -15.44 25.07 -1.83
CA LYS A 91 -16.41 24.84 -2.88
C LYS A 91 -15.62 24.49 -4.13
N ILE A 92 -15.60 23.20 -4.49
CA ILE A 92 -15.27 22.78 -5.84
C ILE A 92 -16.22 23.56 -6.73
N VAL A 93 -15.70 24.54 -7.46
CA VAL A 93 -16.46 25.20 -8.52
C VAL A 93 -16.69 24.09 -9.53
N ALA A 94 -17.89 23.51 -9.52
CA ALA A 94 -18.39 22.77 -10.65
C ALA A 94 -18.34 23.75 -11.82
N VAL A 95 -17.31 23.60 -12.66
CA VAL A 95 -17.28 24.24 -13.96
C VAL A 95 -18.56 23.79 -14.64
N ASN A 96 -19.47 24.72 -14.89
CA ASN A 96 -20.64 24.49 -15.71
C ASN A 96 -20.12 24.24 -17.12
N VAL A 97 -19.79 22.99 -17.41
CA VAL A 97 -19.46 22.55 -18.77
C VAL A 97 -20.80 22.61 -19.52
N PRO A 98 -20.90 23.39 -20.60
CA PRO A 98 -22.13 23.44 -21.38
C PRO A 98 -22.49 22.01 -21.85
N PRO A 99 -23.79 21.65 -21.84
CA PRO A 99 -24.22 20.33 -22.24
C PRO A 99 -23.70 20.01 -23.65
N PRO A 100 -23.26 18.77 -23.90
CA PRO A 100 -22.67 18.39 -25.19
C PRO A 100 -23.66 18.64 -26.34
N PRO A 101 -23.21 19.17 -27.48
CA PRO A 101 -24.06 19.46 -28.63
C PRO A 101 -24.62 18.17 -29.26
N THR A 102 -25.86 18.25 -29.73
CA THR A 102 -26.58 17.14 -30.38
C THR A 102 -26.16 16.96 -31.84
N LEU A 103 -26.10 15.71 -32.31
CA LEU A 103 -25.63 15.32 -33.65
C LEU A 103 -26.78 15.26 -34.68
N LYS A 104 -26.47 15.33 -35.99
CA LYS A 104 -27.45 15.30 -37.10
C LYS A 104 -27.60 13.92 -37.77
N THR A 105 -28.73 13.74 -38.45
CA THR A 105 -29.29 12.48 -38.99
C THR A 105 -28.62 11.97 -40.27
N THR A 106 -28.57 10.64 -40.40
CA THR A 106 -28.13 9.91 -41.60
C THR A 106 -29.34 9.28 -42.30
N ILE A 107 -29.36 9.27 -43.63
CA ILE A 107 -30.44 8.71 -44.46
C ILE A 107 -30.53 7.17 -44.31
N LYS A 108 -31.74 6.66 -44.13
CA LYS A 108 -32.02 5.22 -44.01
C LYS A 108 -32.26 4.61 -45.38
N PHE A 109 -31.42 3.65 -45.79
CA PHE A 109 -31.63 2.87 -47.00
C PHE A 109 -32.81 1.91 -46.77
N THR A 110 -33.98 2.23 -47.32
CA THR A 110 -35.15 1.34 -47.34
C THR A 110 -35.12 0.51 -48.62
N ALA A 111 -35.48 -0.78 -48.50
CA ALA A 111 -35.55 -1.66 -49.66
C ALA A 111 -36.67 -1.18 -50.63
N PRO A 112 -36.42 -1.18 -51.95
CA PRO A 112 -37.41 -0.70 -52.92
C PRO A 112 -38.65 -1.61 -52.92
N VAL A 113 -39.83 -1.02 -52.75
CA VAL A 113 -41.12 -1.69 -52.95
C VAL A 113 -41.64 -1.25 -54.32
N ILE A 114 -41.91 -2.22 -55.20
CA ILE A 114 -42.39 -1.97 -56.56
C ILE A 114 -43.82 -1.43 -56.48
N LYS A 115 -43.98 -0.12 -56.66
CA LYS A 115 -45.26 0.54 -56.91
C LYS A 115 -45.39 0.84 -58.41
N LYS A 116 -46.62 1.08 -58.88
CA LYS A 116 -46.87 1.51 -60.26
C LYS A 116 -46.49 2.99 -60.41
N ASP A 117 -45.94 3.35 -61.56
CA ASP A 117 -45.25 4.64 -61.81
C ASP A 117 -46.06 5.91 -61.50
N GLU A 118 -47.41 5.86 -61.51
CA GLU A 118 -48.25 7.05 -61.28
C GLU A 118 -48.36 7.55 -59.82
N GLU A 119 -47.86 6.81 -58.82
CA GLU A 119 -47.92 7.22 -57.40
C GLU A 119 -46.56 7.61 -56.78
N VAL A 120 -45.51 7.75 -57.61
CA VAL A 120 -44.17 8.14 -57.16
C VAL A 120 -44.04 9.66 -57.22
N ARG A 121 -43.72 10.30 -56.08
CA ARG A 121 -43.44 11.75 -56.04
C ARG A 121 -41.98 12.00 -56.42
N GLU A 122 -41.69 13.10 -57.11
CA GLU A 122 -40.32 13.46 -57.57
C GLU A 122 -39.28 13.56 -56.43
N GLU A 123 -39.74 13.76 -55.19
CA GLU A 123 -38.92 13.78 -53.96
C GLU A 123 -38.44 12.38 -53.49
N ASP A 124 -39.05 11.30 -54.00
CA ASP A 124 -38.74 9.90 -53.66
C ASP A 124 -37.80 9.22 -54.68
N GLU A 125 -37.33 9.95 -55.70
CA GLU A 125 -36.44 9.42 -56.73
C GLU A 125 -34.99 9.28 -56.20
N ILE A 126 -34.35 8.15 -56.50
CA ILE A 126 -32.97 7.85 -56.07
C ILE A 126 -32.00 8.82 -56.72
N LYS A 127 -31.35 9.65 -55.91
CA LYS A 127 -30.30 10.57 -56.35
C LYS A 127 -29.11 9.82 -56.96
N THR A 128 -28.49 10.42 -57.97
CA THR A 128 -27.32 9.86 -58.68
C THR A 128 -26.07 9.81 -57.80
N GLN A 129 -25.24 8.78 -58.03
CA GLN A 129 -24.05 8.44 -57.23
C GLN A 129 -23.04 9.61 -57.06
N ASP A 130 -22.96 10.52 -58.04
CA ASP A 130 -22.04 11.66 -58.00
C ASP A 130 -22.45 12.75 -57.00
N GLU A 131 -23.76 12.90 -56.73
CA GLU A 131 -24.28 13.86 -55.76
C GLU A 131 -24.11 13.36 -54.31
N VAL A 132 -24.19 12.04 -54.12
CA VAL A 132 -23.93 11.35 -52.83
C VAL A 132 -22.46 11.43 -52.43
N ASN A 133 -21.53 11.43 -53.40
CA ASN A 133 -20.10 11.52 -53.12
C ASN A 133 -19.60 12.96 -52.88
N GLN A 134 -20.28 13.98 -53.41
CA GLN A 134 -19.96 15.39 -53.11
C GLN A 134 -20.47 15.83 -51.74
N ALA A 135 -21.58 15.26 -51.26
CA ALA A 135 -21.99 15.38 -49.88
C ALA A 135 -21.07 14.53 -49.00
N LYS A 136 -20.03 15.12 -48.40
CA LYS A 136 -19.12 14.49 -47.42
C LYS A 136 -19.84 14.13 -46.10
N ALA A 137 -20.88 13.30 -46.15
CA ALA A 137 -21.53 12.74 -44.97
C ALA A 137 -20.83 11.44 -44.58
N ALA A 138 -20.02 11.48 -43.52
CA ALA A 138 -19.43 10.28 -42.92
C ALA A 138 -20.57 9.41 -42.34
N ILE A 139 -20.72 8.20 -42.86
CA ILE A 139 -21.73 7.22 -42.43
C ILE A 139 -21.42 6.82 -40.98
N SER A 140 -22.25 7.28 -40.02
CA SER A 140 -22.17 6.95 -38.59
C SER A 140 -23.42 6.19 -38.13
N VAL A 141 -23.24 5.18 -37.28
CA VAL A 141 -24.25 4.13 -36.96
C VAL A 141 -25.23 4.52 -35.84
N ALA A 142 -25.50 5.80 -35.62
CA ALA A 142 -26.38 6.24 -34.53
C ALA A 142 -27.31 7.38 -34.97
N ASP A 143 -28.62 7.13 -34.88
CA ASP A 143 -29.68 8.09 -35.18
C ASP A 143 -29.77 9.14 -34.06
N VAL A 144 -29.42 10.39 -34.35
CA VAL A 144 -29.74 11.53 -33.49
C VAL A 144 -30.49 12.55 -34.34
N LYS A 145 -31.73 12.86 -33.94
CA LYS A 145 -32.60 13.79 -34.66
C LYS A 145 -32.21 15.23 -34.29
N GLY A 146 -31.56 15.94 -35.21
CA GLY A 146 -31.04 17.30 -34.99
C GLY A 146 -31.84 18.39 -35.71
N ASN A 147 -32.08 19.50 -34.99
CA ASN A 147 -32.79 20.72 -35.42
C ASN A 147 -31.97 21.55 -36.44
N ASP A 148 -32.65 22.28 -37.32
CA ASP A 148 -32.03 23.17 -38.31
C ASP A 148 -31.85 24.58 -37.73
N GLU A 149 -30.65 24.85 -37.21
CA GLU A 149 -30.21 26.21 -36.92
C GLU A 149 -28.99 26.58 -37.78
N GLU A 150 -29.04 27.79 -38.33
CA GLU A 150 -28.16 28.39 -39.35
C GLU A 150 -26.72 28.66 -38.87
N ASN A 151 -26.39 28.40 -37.60
CA ASN A 151 -25.07 28.65 -37.00
C ASN A 151 -24.38 27.38 -36.43
N GLY A 152 -24.62 26.23 -37.04
CA GLY A 152 -23.91 24.99 -36.68
C GLY A 152 -22.48 24.96 -37.22
N LYS A 153 -21.47 24.77 -36.36
CA LYS A 153 -20.10 24.49 -36.78
C LYS A 153 -19.99 23.07 -37.33
N ASP A 154 -19.33 22.93 -38.48
CA ASP A 154 -19.13 21.65 -39.15
C ASP A 154 -18.15 20.75 -38.39
N ILE A 155 -18.45 19.45 -38.34
CA ILE A 155 -17.64 18.43 -37.64
C ILE A 155 -16.24 18.25 -38.27
N ALA A 156 -16.05 18.73 -39.50
CA ALA A 156 -14.76 18.70 -40.21
C ALA A 156 -13.72 19.70 -39.67
N ASP A 157 -14.13 20.72 -38.91
CA ASP A 157 -13.22 21.76 -38.38
C ASP A 157 -12.58 21.39 -37.02
N LEU A 158 -12.78 20.16 -36.54
CA LEU A 158 -12.15 19.63 -35.33
C LEU A 158 -10.90 18.80 -35.63
N GLU A 159 -10.03 19.29 -36.52
CA GLU A 159 -8.62 18.86 -36.55
C GLU A 159 -7.85 19.62 -35.48
N ASP A 160 -7.86 19.15 -34.22
CA ASP A 160 -6.77 19.37 -33.24
C ASP A 160 -7.06 18.81 -31.83
N HIS A 161 -7.61 17.59 -31.76
CA HIS A 161 -7.53 16.81 -30.51
C HIS A 161 -6.68 15.57 -30.77
N LYS A 162 -5.38 15.81 -31.01
CA LYS A 162 -4.37 14.79 -30.75
C LYS A 162 -4.53 14.44 -29.27
N LEU A 163 -5.15 13.28 -29.02
CA LEU A 163 -5.35 12.71 -27.70
C LEU A 163 -4.06 12.84 -26.88
N ILE A 164 -4.01 13.82 -25.98
CA ILE A 164 -3.13 13.75 -24.83
C ILE A 164 -3.77 12.68 -23.96
N VAL A 165 -3.52 11.41 -24.27
CA VAL A 165 -3.62 10.35 -23.28
C VAL A 165 -2.44 10.59 -22.34
N ALA A 166 -2.57 11.61 -21.48
CA ALA A 166 -1.86 11.63 -20.23
C ALA A 166 -2.46 10.45 -19.45
N SER A 167 -1.88 9.27 -19.66
CA SER A 167 -2.12 8.15 -18.76
C SER A 167 -1.79 8.67 -17.38
N GLU A 168 -2.79 8.74 -16.51
CA GLU A 168 -2.54 8.94 -15.08
C GLU A 168 -1.56 7.84 -14.68
N ASP A 169 -0.32 8.24 -14.36
CA ASP A 169 0.72 7.31 -13.93
C ASP A 169 0.30 6.77 -12.57
N GLU A 170 -0.47 5.67 -12.57
CA GLU A 170 -0.89 5.01 -11.34
C GLU A 170 0.36 4.65 -10.52
N VAL A 171 0.45 5.24 -9.33
CA VAL A 171 1.55 5.01 -8.39
C VAL A 171 1.17 3.86 -7.48
N PHE A 172 1.87 2.75 -7.62
CA PHE A 172 1.67 1.56 -6.80
C PHE A 172 2.41 1.69 -5.47
N GLN A 173 1.80 1.20 -4.39
CA GLN A 173 2.44 1.10 -3.07
C GLN A 173 2.97 -0.31 -2.78
N VAL A 174 2.29 -1.32 -3.31
CA VAL A 174 2.65 -2.73 -3.16
C VAL A 174 2.83 -3.30 -4.55
N VAL A 175 4.01 -3.87 -4.79
CA VAL A 175 4.39 -4.47 -6.07
C VAL A 175 5.00 -5.85 -5.86
N GLU A 176 4.93 -6.70 -6.87
CA GLU A 176 5.56 -8.02 -6.88
C GLU A 176 7.08 -7.92 -6.74
N GLN A 177 7.71 -6.98 -7.46
CA GLN A 177 9.13 -6.69 -7.36
C GLN A 177 9.35 -5.26 -6.91
N ALA A 178 9.88 -5.09 -5.70
CA ALA A 178 10.21 -3.77 -5.14
C ALA A 178 11.33 -3.09 -5.94
N PRO A 179 11.33 -1.75 -6.03
CA PRO A 179 12.41 -1.00 -6.66
C PRO A 179 13.71 -1.15 -5.86
N GLU A 180 14.83 -1.24 -6.56
CA GLU A 180 16.16 -1.46 -5.96
C GLU A 180 17.15 -0.38 -6.41
N TYR A 181 17.98 0.10 -5.48
CA TYR A 181 19.08 1.00 -5.84
C TYR A 181 20.20 0.21 -6.51
N PRO A 182 20.94 0.75 -7.50
CA PRO A 182 22.06 0.04 -8.12
C PRO A 182 23.12 -0.35 -7.07
N GLY A 183 23.33 -1.65 -6.88
CA GLY A 183 24.19 -2.20 -5.82
C GLY A 183 23.49 -2.46 -4.48
N GLY A 184 22.16 -2.40 -4.47
CA GLY A 184 21.31 -2.72 -3.33
C GLY A 184 21.31 -1.66 -2.23
N MET A 185 20.70 -2.03 -1.10
CA MET A 185 20.54 -1.14 0.07
C MET A 185 21.87 -0.72 0.69
N ALA A 186 22.88 -1.60 0.67
CA ALA A 186 24.20 -1.28 1.22
C ALA A 186 24.91 -0.17 0.42
N ALA A 187 24.85 -0.22 -0.91
CA ALA A 187 25.39 0.82 -1.77
C ALA A 187 24.65 2.16 -1.59
N LEU A 188 23.32 2.10 -1.40
CA LEU A 188 22.49 3.27 -1.11
C LEU A 188 22.94 3.95 0.20
N MET A 189 23.06 3.19 1.29
CA MET A 189 23.48 3.74 2.59
C MET A 189 24.89 4.34 2.53
N LYS A 190 25.82 3.70 1.81
CA LYS A 190 27.17 4.23 1.60
C LYS A 190 27.16 5.51 0.77
N TRP A 191 26.33 5.58 -0.26
CA TRP A 191 26.19 6.77 -1.10
C TRP A 191 25.57 7.93 -0.32
N ILE A 192 24.51 7.68 0.44
CA ILE A 192 23.89 8.68 1.32
C ILE A 192 24.93 9.21 2.31
N GLY A 193 25.65 8.33 3.00
CA GLY A 193 26.69 8.75 3.95
C GLY A 193 27.83 9.58 3.33
N LYS A 194 28.08 9.43 2.03
CA LYS A 194 29.07 10.22 1.29
C LYS A 194 28.53 11.57 0.82
N GLU A 195 27.28 11.61 0.38
CA GLU A 195 26.66 12.79 -0.20
C GLU A 195 26.00 13.70 0.83
N ILE A 196 25.62 13.17 2.00
CA ILE A 196 24.97 13.91 3.09
C ILE A 196 25.94 14.93 3.69
N LYS A 197 25.49 16.18 3.77
CA LYS A 197 26.24 17.28 4.39
C LYS A 197 25.46 17.80 5.57
N TYR A 198 26.00 17.63 6.77
CA TYR A 198 25.36 18.11 7.98
C TYR A 198 25.34 19.65 8.00
N PRO A 199 24.17 20.31 8.00
CA PRO A 199 24.09 21.77 8.02
C PRO A 199 24.73 22.33 9.30
N SER A 200 25.58 23.37 9.19
CA SER A 200 26.29 23.95 10.35
C SER A 200 25.34 24.38 11.47
N ILE A 201 24.18 24.94 11.11
CA ILE A 201 23.12 25.36 12.04
C ILE A 201 22.64 24.19 12.92
N ALA A 202 22.44 23.01 12.32
CA ALA A 202 22.02 21.83 13.06
C ALA A 202 23.16 21.23 13.91
N GLN A 203 24.42 21.43 13.51
CA GLN A 203 25.59 21.03 14.31
C GLN A 203 25.74 21.92 15.55
N GLU A 204 25.64 23.23 15.40
CA GLU A 204 25.75 24.20 16.51
C GLU A 204 24.66 24.00 17.56
N MET A 205 23.47 23.59 17.13
CA MET A 205 22.34 23.31 18.01
C MET A 205 22.30 21.85 18.53
N ASN A 206 23.29 21.02 18.22
CA ASN A 206 23.33 19.60 18.56
C ASN A 206 22.05 18.83 18.19
N ILE A 207 21.41 19.17 17.06
CA ILE A 207 20.14 18.58 16.65
C ILE A 207 20.43 17.29 15.90
N GLU A 208 20.08 16.14 16.48
CA GLU A 208 20.16 14.82 15.85
C GLU A 208 18.78 14.20 15.66
N GLY A 209 18.66 13.25 14.75
CA GLY A 209 17.41 12.51 14.60
C GLY A 209 17.27 11.70 13.33
N ARG A 210 16.07 11.19 13.10
CA ARG A 210 15.73 10.37 11.94
C ARG A 210 14.63 11.05 11.12
N VAL A 211 15.01 11.53 9.95
CA VAL A 211 14.10 12.10 8.95
C VAL A 211 13.58 10.96 8.08
N ILE A 212 12.26 10.90 7.88
CA ILE A 212 11.65 9.89 7.01
C ILE A 212 11.16 10.58 5.75
N VAL A 213 11.73 10.20 4.61
CA VAL A 213 11.39 10.77 3.31
C VAL A 213 10.67 9.72 2.48
N GLN A 214 9.59 10.13 1.83
CA GLN A 214 8.83 9.36 0.87
C GLN A 214 9.00 9.97 -0.51
N PHE A 215 9.16 9.15 -1.54
CA PHE A 215 9.26 9.61 -2.92
C PHE A 215 8.73 8.56 -3.87
N VAL A 216 8.47 8.95 -5.11
CA VAL A 216 8.01 8.06 -6.17
C VAL A 216 9.18 7.74 -7.09
N ILE A 217 9.40 6.45 -7.33
CA ILE A 217 10.36 5.95 -8.32
C ILE A 217 9.55 5.67 -9.58
N GLY A 218 9.82 6.42 -10.64
CA GLY A 218 9.15 6.27 -11.94
C GLY A 218 9.58 5.00 -12.68
N ARG A 219 8.85 4.69 -13.75
CA ARG A 219 9.16 3.54 -14.65
C ARG A 219 10.56 3.61 -15.28
N ASP A 220 11.10 4.82 -15.41
CA ASP A 220 12.45 5.11 -15.92
C ASP A 220 13.54 5.05 -14.82
N GLY A 221 13.15 4.74 -13.59
CA GLY A 221 14.04 4.76 -12.42
C GLY A 221 14.35 6.17 -11.90
N SER A 222 13.70 7.22 -12.42
CA SER A 222 13.86 8.57 -11.90
C SER A 222 13.10 8.74 -10.58
N VAL A 223 13.63 9.59 -9.70
CA VAL A 223 12.96 9.94 -8.44
C VAL A 223 12.14 11.21 -8.66
N ARG A 224 10.86 11.17 -8.30
CA ARG A 224 9.88 12.27 -8.40
C ARG A 224 9.08 12.38 -7.09
N ASP A 225 8.36 13.48 -6.94
CA ASP A 225 7.42 13.73 -5.83
C ASP A 225 7.99 13.41 -4.43
N VAL A 226 9.10 14.06 -4.09
CA VAL A 226 9.77 13.90 -2.80
C VAL A 226 9.00 14.64 -1.70
N GLN A 227 8.52 13.91 -0.70
CA GLN A 227 7.78 14.41 0.45
C GLN A 227 8.43 13.94 1.75
N VAL A 228 8.48 14.79 2.78
CA VAL A 228 8.98 14.42 4.10
C VAL A 228 7.79 13.99 4.96
N LEU A 229 7.79 12.73 5.41
CA LEU A 229 6.73 12.19 6.28
C LEU A 229 6.98 12.48 7.75
N ARG A 230 8.26 12.47 8.16
CA ARG A 230 8.66 12.77 9.54
C ARG A 230 9.77 13.80 9.52
N THR A 231 9.42 15.00 9.94
CA THR A 231 10.32 16.12 10.16
C THR A 231 11.03 15.99 11.49
N VAL A 232 12.30 16.40 11.52
CA VAL A 232 13.06 16.61 12.76
C VAL A 232 13.38 18.09 12.90
N ASP A 233 14.04 18.64 11.90
CA ASP A 233 14.37 20.06 11.82
C ASP A 233 14.34 20.50 10.35
N PRO A 234 13.82 21.70 10.03
CA PRO A 234 13.73 22.17 8.64
C PRO A 234 15.07 22.20 7.89
N THR A 235 16.21 22.36 8.57
CA THR A 235 17.53 22.34 7.92
C THR A 235 17.95 20.92 7.53
N LEU A 236 17.71 19.93 8.40
CA LEU A 236 17.97 18.51 8.11
C LEU A 236 17.02 17.98 7.03
N ASP A 237 15.76 18.39 7.06
CA ASP A 237 14.75 18.00 6.07
C ASP A 237 15.13 18.51 4.67
N LYS A 238 15.58 19.76 4.55
CA LYS A 238 16.06 20.33 3.27
C LYS A 238 17.23 19.54 2.70
N GLU A 239 18.19 19.17 3.56
CA GLU A 239 19.33 18.38 3.14
C GLU A 239 18.92 16.96 2.73
N ALA A 240 18.01 16.32 3.48
CA ALA A 240 17.47 15.01 3.13
C ALA A 240 16.79 15.03 1.75
N VAL A 241 15.98 16.06 1.46
CA VAL A 241 15.33 16.24 0.14
C VAL A 241 16.36 16.45 -0.96
N ARG A 242 17.43 17.24 -0.71
CA ARG A 242 18.51 17.46 -1.69
C ARG A 242 19.21 16.15 -2.04
N VAL A 243 19.58 15.36 -1.04
CA VAL A 243 20.27 14.07 -1.23
C VAL A 243 19.39 13.11 -2.02
N VAL A 244 18.09 13.02 -1.69
CA VAL A 244 17.14 12.16 -2.41
C VAL A 244 17.00 12.57 -3.88
N LYS A 245 16.94 13.87 -4.18
CA LYS A 245 16.87 14.37 -5.57
C LYS A 245 18.18 14.16 -6.35
N ALA A 246 19.32 14.12 -5.67
CA ALA A 246 20.63 13.92 -6.29
C ALA A 246 20.97 12.43 -6.54
N MET A 247 20.07 11.51 -6.18
CA MET A 247 20.29 10.08 -6.37
C MET A 247 20.41 9.70 -7.86
N ARG A 248 21.19 8.66 -8.12
CA ARG A 248 21.25 8.03 -9.44
C ARG A 248 19.94 7.31 -9.75
N LYS A 249 19.71 7.00 -11.03
CA LYS A 249 18.56 6.23 -11.48
C LYS A 249 18.47 4.88 -10.75
N TRP A 250 17.29 4.59 -10.22
CA TRP A 250 16.95 3.35 -9.55
C TRP A 250 16.57 2.27 -10.56
N ILE A 251 16.60 1.01 -10.12
CA ILE A 251 15.96 -0.09 -10.84
C ILE A 251 14.47 -0.01 -10.49
N PRO A 252 13.59 0.24 -11.47
CA PRO A 252 12.16 0.41 -11.21
C PRO A 252 11.54 -0.88 -10.68
N GLY A 253 10.47 -0.74 -9.89
CA GLY A 253 9.68 -1.89 -9.49
C GLY A 253 8.96 -2.51 -10.69
N ARG A 254 8.68 -3.80 -10.61
CA ARG A 254 7.94 -4.52 -11.65
C ARG A 254 6.65 -5.09 -11.10
N GLN A 255 5.60 -4.99 -11.90
CA GLN A 255 4.30 -5.61 -11.64
C GLN A 255 3.87 -6.32 -12.93
N ARG A 256 3.57 -7.62 -12.86
CA ARG A 256 3.20 -8.41 -14.06
C ARG A 256 4.24 -8.34 -15.19
N GLY A 257 5.51 -8.18 -14.84
CA GLY A 257 6.62 -8.05 -15.79
C GLY A 257 6.84 -6.65 -16.38
N GLU A 258 5.95 -5.69 -16.11
CA GLU A 258 6.07 -4.31 -16.60
C GLU A 258 6.68 -3.37 -15.54
N PRO A 259 7.53 -2.41 -15.93
CA PRO A 259 8.05 -1.41 -15.00
C PRO A 259 6.94 -0.44 -14.61
N VAL A 260 6.71 -0.30 -13.30
CA VAL A 260 5.65 0.56 -12.75
C VAL A 260 6.22 1.63 -11.83
N SER A 261 5.48 2.72 -11.68
CA SER A 261 5.83 3.78 -10.73
C SER A 261 5.50 3.34 -9.32
N VAL A 262 6.49 3.36 -8.42
CA VAL A 262 6.35 2.84 -7.05
C VAL A 262 6.69 3.89 -6.01
N ARG A 263 5.86 3.99 -4.98
CA ARG A 263 6.13 4.83 -3.81
C ARG A 263 7.08 4.12 -2.86
N PHE A 264 8.21 4.76 -2.57
CA PHE A 264 9.24 4.23 -1.69
C PHE A 264 9.48 5.17 -0.50
N THR A 265 9.71 4.58 0.67
CA THR A 265 9.97 5.33 1.91
C THR A 265 11.36 5.01 2.42
N LEU A 266 12.20 6.03 2.53
CA LEU A 266 13.59 5.93 2.95
C LEU A 266 13.80 6.68 4.28
N PRO A 267 14.21 5.97 5.34
CA PRO A 267 14.63 6.62 6.56
C PRO A 267 16.10 7.04 6.52
N ILE A 268 16.38 8.32 6.76
CA ILE A 268 17.73 8.89 6.83
C ILE A 268 17.99 9.27 8.29
N THR A 269 19.10 8.80 8.85
CA THR A 269 19.47 9.08 10.24
C THR A 269 20.66 10.02 10.27
N PHE A 270 20.48 11.17 10.91
CA PHE A 270 21.50 12.17 11.18
C PHE A 270 22.00 11.97 12.61
N LYS A 271 23.31 11.75 12.74
CA LYS A 271 24.02 11.67 14.02
C LYS A 271 25.26 12.52 13.91
N LEU A 272 25.58 13.27 14.96
CA LEU A 272 26.83 13.99 15.04
C LEU A 272 27.92 12.96 15.35
N GLN A 273 29.03 13.08 14.65
CA GLN A 273 30.22 12.32 15.01
C GLN A 273 30.83 13.03 16.22
N GLN A 274 30.65 12.42 17.39
CA GLN A 274 31.32 12.84 18.62
C GLN A 274 32.81 12.54 18.57
#